data_AF-A0AAD7KRS2-F1
#
_entry.id   AF-A0AAD7KRS2-F1
#
_cell.length_a   1.000
_cell.length_b   1.000
_cell.length_c   1.000
_cell.angle_alpha   90.00
_cell.angle_beta   90.00
_cell.angle_gamma   90.00
#
_symmetry.space_group_name_H-M   'P 1'
#
loop_
_entity.id
_entity.type
_entity.pdbx_description
1 polymer ?
#
loop_
_entity_poly.entity_id
_entity_poly.type
_entity_poly.pdbx_seq_one_letter_code
_entity_poly.pdbx_strand_id
1 'polypeptide(L)'
;MHLLSPFMFDHVVLGVNHSPVKVPRSPYKVLDAPALRDDFYLNLVDWSSHNVLPVGLSNCVYLWNACSSKVTKLCDLGIDDSVCSVGWAQLGTHLSVGTSNGKVQ
;
A
#
# COMPACT_ATOMS: atom_id res chain seq x y z
N MET A 1 4.84 44.73 -27.41
CA MET A 1 3.92 44.32 -26.32
C MET A 1 4.65 43.31 -25.46
N HIS A 2 5.38 43.80 -24.45
CA HIS A 2 6.12 42.96 -23.52
C HIS A 2 5.18 42.62 -22.36
N LEU A 3 4.81 41.34 -22.24
CA LEU A 3 4.08 40.85 -21.08
C LEU A 3 5.09 40.56 -19.96
N LEU A 4 4.89 41.19 -18.81
CA LEU A 4 5.67 41.02 -17.60
C LEU A 4 5.39 39.63 -17.00
N SER A 5 6.41 38.78 -16.89
CA SER A 5 6.39 37.63 -15.97
C SER A 5 7.04 38.04 -14.64
N PRO A 6 6.35 37.96 -13.49
CA PRO A 6 6.85 38.50 -12.24
C PRO A 6 7.58 37.41 -11.45
N PHE A 7 8.83 37.11 -11.78
CA PHE A 7 9.66 36.25 -10.95
C PHE A 7 11.11 36.78 -10.90
N MET A 8 11.28 37.89 -10.19
CA MET A 8 12.58 38.37 -9.71
C MET A 8 12.37 39.00 -8.33
N PHE A 9 12.89 38.37 -7.27
CA PHE A 9 13.99 38.91 -6.45
C PHE A 9 14.21 38.07 -5.17
N ASP A 10 15.39 37.45 -5.14
CA ASP A 10 16.35 37.34 -4.04
C ASP A 10 15.83 37.20 -2.59
N HIS A 11 15.91 35.98 -2.09
CA HIS A 11 16.41 35.76 -0.74
C HIS A 11 17.73 34.98 -0.83
N VAL A 12 18.83 35.69 -0.52
CA VAL A 12 20.13 35.09 -0.24
C VAL A 12 19.97 34.21 1.00
N VAL A 13 19.79 32.91 0.80
CA VAL A 13 19.89 31.90 1.86
C VAL A 13 21.27 31.26 1.72
N LEU A 14 22.08 31.42 2.78
CA LEU A 14 23.39 30.81 2.95
C LEU A 14 23.36 29.34 2.49
N GLY A 15 24.27 28.99 1.58
CA GLY A 15 24.22 27.81 0.73
C GLY A 15 23.98 26.49 1.46
N VAL A 16 22.74 26.02 1.42
CA VAL A 16 22.45 24.60 1.55
C VAL A 16 22.60 24.01 0.15
N ASN A 17 23.71 23.31 -0.06
CA ASN A 17 23.92 22.54 -1.28
C ASN A 17 22.96 21.35 -1.24
N HIS A 18 21.71 21.55 -1.68
CA HIS A 18 20.75 20.47 -1.85
C HIS A 18 21.17 19.66 -3.08
N SER A 19 22.24 18.86 -2.93
CA SER A 19 22.46 17.76 -3.85
C SER A 19 21.17 16.92 -3.83
N PRO A 20 20.54 16.64 -4.98
CA PRO A 20 19.29 15.90 -5.01
C PRO A 20 19.47 14.58 -4.28
N VAL A 21 18.58 14.28 -3.34
CA VAL A 21 18.60 13.03 -2.58
C VAL A 21 18.51 11.88 -3.58
N LYS A 22 19.52 11.00 -3.58
CA LYS A 22 19.52 9.82 -4.45
C LYS A 22 18.50 8.82 -3.91
N VAL A 23 17.42 8.62 -4.64
CA VAL A 23 16.43 7.58 -4.37
C VAL A 23 16.79 6.32 -5.17
N PRO A 24 16.90 5.14 -4.54
CA PRO A 24 17.11 3.88 -5.26
C PRO A 24 15.99 3.62 -6.26
N ARG A 25 16.35 3.15 -7.46
CA ARG A 25 15.36 2.79 -8.50
C ARG A 25 14.89 1.34 -8.43
N SER A 26 15.59 0.51 -7.67
CA SER A 26 15.23 -0.89 -7.44
C SER A 26 14.42 -1.02 -6.15
N PRO A 27 13.42 -1.92 -6.11
CA PRO A 27 12.72 -2.23 -4.88
C PRO A 27 13.70 -2.79 -3.84
N TYR A 28 13.46 -2.47 -2.57
CA TYR A 28 14.24 -3.03 -1.46
C TYR A 28 13.89 -4.49 -1.20
N LYS A 29 12.63 -4.87 -1.36
CA LYS A 29 12.12 -6.23 -1.14
C LYS A 29 11.03 -6.54 -2.16
N VAL A 30 11.01 -7.78 -2.63
CA VAL A 30 9.98 -8.32 -3.52
C VAL A 30 9.34 -9.50 -2.80
N LEU A 31 8.01 -9.55 -2.80
CA LEU A 31 7.21 -10.66 -2.29
C LEU A 31 6.40 -11.21 -3.45
N ASP A 32 6.25 -12.53 -3.50
CA ASP A 32 5.39 -13.17 -4.48
C ASP A 32 3.92 -12.98 -4.08
N ALA A 33 3.10 -12.60 -5.06
CA ALA A 33 1.67 -12.39 -4.89
C ALA A 33 0.90 -13.23 -5.93
N PRO A 34 0.93 -14.57 -5.82
CA PRO A 34 0.23 -15.45 -6.76
C PRO A 34 -1.28 -15.21 -6.66
N ALA A 35 -1.96 -15.12 -7.81
CA ALA A 35 -3.40 -14.85 -7.91
C ALA A 35 -3.85 -13.50 -7.31
N LEU A 36 -2.96 -12.51 -7.21
CA LEU A 36 -3.36 -11.12 -7.07
C LEU A 36 -4.16 -10.73 -8.32
N ARG A 37 -5.38 -10.23 -8.12
CA ARG A 37 -6.27 -9.88 -9.24
C ARG A 37 -5.88 -8.53 -9.84
N ASP A 38 -5.78 -8.49 -11.16
CA ASP A 38 -5.57 -7.27 -11.93
C ASP A 38 -6.93 -6.62 -12.23
N ASP A 39 -7.48 -5.93 -11.25
CA ASP A 39 -8.75 -5.21 -11.35
C ASP A 39 -8.65 -3.87 -10.60
N PHE A 40 -8.91 -2.79 -11.35
CA PHE A 40 -8.80 -1.41 -10.89
C PHE A 40 -9.72 -1.08 -9.69
N TYR A 41 -10.83 -1.80 -9.53
CA TYR A 41 -11.82 -1.50 -8.49
C TYR A 41 -11.51 -2.16 -7.15
N LEU A 42 -10.48 -3.00 -7.08
CA LEU A 42 -10.14 -3.74 -5.88
C LEU A 42 -9.09 -3.02 -5.05
N ASN A 43 -9.23 -3.10 -3.73
CA ASN A 43 -8.30 -2.50 -2.77
C ASN A 43 -7.67 -3.62 -1.92
N LEU A 44 -6.78 -4.40 -2.53
CA LEU A 44 -6.33 -5.71 -1.99
C LEU A 44 -5.11 -5.65 -1.07
N VAL A 45 -4.53 -4.47 -0.84
CA VAL A 45 -3.31 -4.30 -0.04
C VAL A 45 -3.47 -3.12 0.90
N ASP A 46 -3.07 -3.31 2.16
CA ASP A 46 -2.99 -2.24 3.15
C ASP A 46 -1.78 -2.47 4.07
N TRP A 47 -1.46 -1.54 4.97
CA TRP A 47 -0.34 -1.64 5.90
C TRP A 47 -0.72 -1.13 7.29
N SER A 48 -0.67 -2.01 8.31
CA SER A 48 -1.03 -1.63 9.67
C SER A 48 0.04 -0.82 10.41
N SER A 49 -0.39 -0.09 11.44
CA SER A 49 0.51 0.54 12.42
C SER A 49 1.40 -0.45 13.19
N HIS A 50 1.10 -1.75 13.14
CA HIS A 50 1.91 -2.84 13.73
C HIS A 50 2.86 -3.52 12.73
N ASN A 51 3.09 -2.92 11.56
CA ASN A 51 3.96 -3.48 10.52
C ASN A 51 3.49 -4.85 10.00
N VAL A 52 2.18 -5.02 9.87
CA VAL A 52 1.58 -6.20 9.26
C VAL A 52 0.85 -5.79 7.98
N LEU A 53 1.25 -6.40 6.87
CA LEU A 53 0.76 -6.13 5.53
C LEU A 53 -0.22 -7.23 5.09
N PRO A 54 -1.53 -6.95 5.04
CA PRO A 54 -2.55 -7.82 4.46
C PRO A 54 -2.51 -7.75 2.93
N VAL A 55 -2.62 -8.90 2.30
CA VAL A 55 -2.77 -9.03 0.86
C VAL A 55 -3.93 -9.98 0.56
N GLY A 56 -4.92 -9.50 -0.19
CA GLY A 56 -5.97 -10.32 -0.78
C GLY A 56 -5.48 -11.02 -2.05
N LEU A 57 -5.41 -12.35 -2.03
CA LEU A 57 -5.02 -13.19 -3.17
C LEU A 57 -6.19 -14.12 -3.52
N SER A 58 -6.90 -13.81 -4.61
CA SER A 58 -8.14 -14.46 -5.02
C SER A 58 -9.21 -14.48 -3.91
N ASN A 59 -9.38 -15.61 -3.23
CA ASN A 59 -10.36 -15.88 -2.18
C ASN A 59 -9.74 -15.91 -0.77
N CYS A 60 -8.44 -15.65 -0.65
CA CYS A 60 -7.69 -15.74 0.59
C CYS A 60 -7.10 -14.39 0.99
N VAL A 61 -7.00 -14.14 2.29
CA VAL A 61 -6.21 -13.02 2.83
C VAL A 61 -4.97 -13.58 3.53
N TYR A 62 -3.80 -13.04 3.17
CA TYR A 62 -2.53 -13.36 3.80
C TYR A 62 -1.98 -12.16 4.56
N LEU A 63 -1.37 -12.40 5.71
CA LEU A 63 -0.71 -11.40 6.53
C LEU A 63 0.80 -11.64 6.48
N TRP A 64 1.54 -10.64 6.03
CA TRP A 64 3.00 -10.62 6.11
C TRP A 64 3.44 -9.64 7.21
N ASN A 65 4.18 -10.14 8.20
CA ASN A 65 4.74 -9.31 9.26
C ASN A 65 6.13 -8.80 8.83
N ALA A 66 6.28 -7.48 8.68
CA ALA A 66 7.51 -6.89 8.15
C ALA A 66 8.72 -7.01 9.10
N CYS A 67 8.48 -7.12 10.41
CA CYS A 67 9.54 -7.25 11.41
C CYS A 67 10.11 -8.68 11.47
N SER A 68 9.24 -9.70 11.39
CA SER A 68 9.62 -11.12 11.52
C SER A 68 9.72 -11.86 10.18
N SER A 69 9.27 -11.24 9.09
CA SER A 69 9.08 -11.87 7.77
C SER A 69 8.13 -13.07 7.75
N LYS A 70 7.36 -13.31 8.83
CA LYS A 70 6.40 -14.41 8.90
C LYS A 70 5.18 -14.11 8.01
N VAL A 71 4.75 -15.13 7.27
CA VAL A 71 3.48 -15.13 6.51
C VAL A 71 2.47 -16.00 7.22
N THR A 72 1.22 -15.54 7.33
CA THR A 72 0.10 -16.32 7.88
C THR A 72 -1.12 -16.16 6.99
N LYS A 73 -1.82 -17.24 6.66
CA LYS A 73 -3.13 -17.17 5.99
C LYS A 73 -4.18 -16.83 7.05
N LEU A 74 -4.85 -15.68 6.91
CA LEU A 74 -5.84 -15.20 7.86
C LEU A 74 -7.20 -15.89 7.62
N CYS A 75 -7.66 -15.89 6.37
CA CYS A 75 -8.94 -16.51 6.01
C CYS A 75 -8.93 -17.06 4.58
N ASP A 76 -9.91 -17.92 4.31
CA ASP A 76 -10.27 -18.46 3.01
C ASP A 76 -11.79 -18.34 2.88
N LEU A 77 -12.25 -17.63 1.86
CA LEU A 77 -13.67 -17.39 1.63
C LEU A 77 -14.36 -18.55 0.88
N GLY A 78 -13.61 -19.57 0.46
CA GLY A 78 -14.12 -20.67 -0.36
C GLY A 78 -14.16 -20.33 -1.85
N ILE A 79 -14.82 -21.18 -2.65
CA ILE A 79 -14.80 -21.07 -4.13
C ILE A 79 -15.81 -20.04 -4.68
N ASP A 80 -16.84 -19.71 -3.90
CA ASP A 80 -17.98 -18.88 -4.33
C ASP A 80 -17.86 -17.41 -3.89
N ASP A 81 -16.71 -17.02 -3.33
CA ASP A 81 -16.46 -15.65 -2.91
C ASP A 81 -15.00 -15.28 -3.06
N SER A 82 -14.73 -13.98 -3.14
CA SER A 82 -13.42 -13.42 -3.44
C SER A 82 -13.19 -12.14 -2.65
N VAL A 83 -11.93 -11.86 -2.32
CA VAL A 83 -11.55 -10.68 -1.54
C VAL A 83 -11.55 -9.47 -2.45
N CYS A 84 -12.39 -8.48 -2.19
CA CYS A 84 -12.46 -7.24 -2.98
C CYS A 84 -11.75 -6.06 -2.30
N SER A 85 -11.70 -6.05 -0.97
CA SER A 85 -10.96 -5.04 -0.23
C SER A 85 -10.43 -5.58 1.10
N VAL A 86 -9.32 -5.01 1.55
CA VAL A 86 -8.80 -5.17 2.92
C VAL A 86 -8.55 -3.79 3.51
N GLY A 87 -8.77 -3.62 4.81
CA GLY A 87 -8.51 -2.35 5.47
C GLY A 87 -8.32 -2.51 6.97
N TRP A 88 -7.19 -2.04 7.49
CA TRP A 88 -6.90 -2.05 8.91
C TRP A 88 -7.67 -0.96 9.64
N ALA A 89 -8.13 -1.31 10.85
CA ALA A 89 -8.45 -0.30 11.84
C ALA A 89 -7.18 0.51 12.17
N GLN A 90 -7.33 1.78 12.51
CA GLN A 90 -6.21 2.68 12.80
C GLN A 90 -5.24 2.15 13.87
N LEU A 91 -5.79 1.45 14.87
CA LEU A 91 -5.01 0.82 15.94
C LEU A 91 -4.36 -0.50 15.51
N GLY A 92 -4.58 -0.98 14.29
CA GLY A 92 -3.95 -2.18 13.73
C GLY A 92 -4.30 -3.50 14.43
N THR A 93 -5.38 -3.52 15.22
CA THR A 93 -5.83 -4.72 15.97
C THR A 93 -6.90 -5.53 15.25
N HIS A 94 -7.62 -4.91 14.30
CA HIS A 94 -8.69 -5.54 13.53
C HIS A 94 -8.50 -5.22 12.06
N LEU A 95 -8.74 -6.22 11.21
CA LEU A 95 -8.73 -6.09 9.76
C LEU A 95 -10.16 -6.31 9.25
N SER A 96 -10.64 -5.38 8.44
CA SER A 96 -11.88 -5.55 7.68
C SER A 96 -11.60 -6.18 6.32
N VAL A 97 -12.49 -7.08 5.88
CA VAL A 97 -12.41 -7.75 4.57
C VAL A 97 -13.74 -7.59 3.84
N GLY A 98 -13.73 -6.87 2.72
CA GLY A 98 -14.86 -6.76 1.80
C GLY A 98 -14.84 -7.86 0.76
N THR A 99 -15.99 -8.46 0.46
CA THR A 99 -16.10 -9.62 -0.44
C THR A 99 -16.93 -9.34 -1.69
N SER A 100 -16.80 -10.18 -2.72
CA SER A 100 -17.57 -10.07 -3.98
C SER A 100 -19.08 -10.25 -3.79
N ASN A 101 -19.50 -10.92 -2.72
CA ASN A 101 -20.92 -11.05 -2.37
C ASN A 101 -21.48 -9.84 -1.62
N GLY A 102 -20.72 -8.74 -1.52
CA GLY A 102 -21.13 -7.52 -0.84
C GLY A 102 -21.07 -7.61 0.69
N LYS A 103 -20.45 -8.66 1.25
CA LYS A 103 -20.27 -8.80 2.70
C LYS A 103 -19.02 -8.02 3.15
N VAL A 104 -19.08 -7.53 4.38
CA VAL A 104 -17.94 -6.97 5.11
C VAL A 104 -17.87 -7.69 6.45
N GLN A 105 -16.67 -8.16 6.80
CA GLN A 105 -16.38 -8.92 8.01
C GLN A 105 -15.10 -8.41 8.66
#